data_AF-A0A2X2D1G9-F1
#
_entry.id   AF-A0A2X2D1G9-F1
#
_cell.length_a   1.000
_cell.length_b   1.000
_cell.length_c   1.000
_cell.angle_alpha   90.00
_cell.angle_beta   90.00
_cell.angle_gamma   90.00
#
_symmetry.space_group_name_H-M   'P 1'
#
loop_
_entity.id
_entity.type
_entity.pdbx_description
1 polymer ?
#
loop_
_entity_poly.entity_id
_entity_poly.type
_entity_poly.pdbx_seq_one_letter_code
_entity_poly.pdbx_strand_id
1 'polypeptide(L)'
;MANHKIEIRRRNTQKILLAAEKVFAEKGFGAASMGDIAQEAELPRSNLHYYFSTKDDLYREVVLGLLELWKQDAICFEQFDDPRVVLTSYIRAKMNHSRTRPYGSKIWANEIMHGAPLLGPLWMNT
;
A
#
# COMPACT_ATOMS: atom_id res chain seq x y z
N MET A 1 -27.31 4.60 -13.31
CA MET A 1 -26.38 5.75 -13.31
C MET A 1 -25.50 5.83 -12.06
N ALA A 2 -26.00 5.57 -10.84
CA ALA A 2 -25.18 5.57 -9.61
C ALA A 2 -24.00 4.56 -9.62
N ASN A 3 -24.24 3.34 -10.12
CA ASN A 3 -23.23 2.28 -10.14
C ASN A 3 -22.00 2.62 -11.02
N HIS A 4 -22.22 3.30 -12.15
CA HIS A 4 -21.15 3.70 -13.07
C HIS A 4 -20.24 4.78 -12.47
N LYS A 5 -20.80 5.75 -11.73
CA LYS A 5 -20.01 6.76 -11.02
C LYS A 5 -19.15 6.15 -9.91
N ILE A 6 -19.69 5.18 -9.17
CA ILE A 6 -18.97 4.44 -8.13
C ILE A 6 -17.78 3.68 -8.76
N GLU A 7 -18.02 3.02 -9.88
CA GLU A 7 -16.97 2.26 -10.59
C GLU A 7 -15.84 3.16 -11.10
N ILE A 8 -16.18 4.31 -11.71
CA ILE A 8 -15.18 5.30 -12.14
C ILE A 8 -14.36 5.79 -10.94
N ARG A 9 -15.02 6.14 -9.83
CA ARG A 9 -14.34 6.59 -8.62
C ARG A 9 -13.37 5.53 -8.10
N ARG A 10 -13.80 4.27 -8.04
CA ARG A 10 -12.97 3.13 -7.61
C ARG A 10 -11.75 2.95 -8.51
N ARG A 11 -11.94 2.97 -9.83
CA ARG A 11 -10.86 2.83 -10.82
C ARG A 11 -9.82 3.93 -10.69
N ASN A 12 -10.26 5.18 -10.57
CA ASN A 12 -9.36 6.32 -10.40
C ASN A 12 -8.63 6.28 -9.06
N THR A 13 -9.31 5.86 -7.99
CA THR A 13 -8.68 5.67 -6.67
C THR A 13 -7.56 4.64 -6.77
N GLN A 14 -7.80 3.49 -7.41
CA GLN A 14 -6.76 2.47 -7.61
C GLN A 14 -5.59 2.98 -8.46
N LYS A 15 -5.85 3.74 -9.53
CA LYS A 15 -4.78 4.35 -10.33
C LYS A 15 -3.90 5.28 -9.49
N ILE A 16 -4.52 6.14 -8.67
CA ILE A 16 -3.80 7.06 -7.79
C ILE A 16 -2.97 6.30 -6.76
N LEU A 17 -3.51 5.24 -6.15
CA LEU A 17 -2.80 4.43 -5.17
C LEU A 17 -1.59 3.71 -5.77
N LEU A 18 -1.71 3.16 -6.99
CA LEU A 18 -0.59 2.50 -7.68
C LEU A 18 0.51 3.50 -8.06
N ALA A 19 0.13 4.67 -8.55
CA ALA A 19 1.07 5.75 -8.85
C ALA A 19 1.78 6.24 -7.58
N ALA A 20 1.03 6.43 -6.49
CA ALA A 20 1.56 6.83 -5.20
C ALA A 20 2.55 5.80 -4.65
N GLU A 21 2.20 4.51 -4.71
CA GLU A 21 3.09 3.42 -4.30
C GLU A 21 4.44 3.49 -5.03
N LYS A 22 4.44 3.62 -6.36
CA LYS A 22 5.68 3.73 -7.13
C LYS A 22 6.49 4.97 -6.75
N VAL A 23 5.86 6.14 -6.71
CA VAL A 23 6.54 7.40 -6.39
C VAL A 23 7.14 7.37 -4.97
N PHE A 24 6.40 6.88 -3.98
CA PHE A 24 6.90 6.74 -2.62
C PHE A 24 8.01 5.70 -2.51
N ALA A 25 7.95 4.60 -3.25
CA ALA A 25 9.01 3.60 -3.26
C ALA A 25 10.31 4.15 -3.89
N GLU A 26 10.21 4.97 -4.94
CA GLU A 26 11.36 5.53 -5.64
C GLU A 26 12.00 6.70 -4.89
N LYS A 27 11.17 7.65 -4.43
CA LYS A 27 11.64 8.92 -3.83
C LYS A 27 11.66 8.93 -2.30
N GLY A 28 10.95 8.01 -1.67
CA GLY A 28 10.64 8.07 -0.24
C GLY A 28 9.53 9.09 0.07
N PHE A 29 8.94 8.99 1.26
CA PHE A 29 7.82 9.84 1.67
C PHE A 29 8.19 11.34 1.69
N GLY A 30 9.37 11.69 2.23
CA GLY A 30 9.81 13.07 2.39
C GLY A 30 9.93 13.83 1.05
N ALA A 31 10.63 13.24 0.08
CA ALA A 31 10.90 13.87 -1.21
C ALA A 31 9.75 13.76 -2.23
N ALA A 32 8.84 12.80 -2.05
CA ALA A 32 7.65 12.69 -2.90
C ALA A 32 6.70 13.88 -2.72
N SER A 33 6.12 14.35 -3.83
CA SER A 33 5.08 15.37 -3.84
C SER A 33 3.77 14.88 -4.46
N MET A 34 2.66 15.54 -4.12
CA MET A 34 1.36 15.28 -4.76
C MET A 34 1.39 15.56 -6.27
N GLY A 35 2.30 16.43 -6.74
CA GLY A 35 2.51 16.69 -8.16
C GLY A 35 3.14 15.52 -8.89
N ASP A 36 4.17 14.90 -8.29
CA ASP A 36 4.80 13.69 -8.83
C ASP A 36 3.79 12.56 -9.02
N ILE A 37 2.92 12.37 -8.01
CA ILE A 37 1.91 11.31 -8.03
C ILE A 37 0.84 11.60 -9.08
N ALA A 38 0.39 12.85 -9.21
CA ALA A 38 -0.57 13.23 -10.24
C ALA A 38 0.00 12.98 -11.65
N GLN A 39 1.27 13.29 -11.85
CA GLN A 39 1.98 13.03 -13.11
C GLN A 39 2.07 11.52 -13.39
N GLU A 40 2.50 10.71 -12.43
CA GLU A 40 2.59 9.25 -12.58
C GLU A 40 1.20 8.61 -12.78
N ALA A 41 0.14 9.16 -12.17
CA ALA A 41 -1.22 8.69 -12.35
C ALA A 41 -1.85 9.13 -13.69
N GLU A 42 -1.17 10.00 -14.45
CA GLU A 42 -1.70 10.66 -15.66
C GLU A 42 -3.01 11.42 -15.39
N LEU A 43 -3.09 12.10 -14.23
CA LEU A 43 -4.26 12.86 -13.80
C LEU A 43 -3.91 14.33 -13.51
N PRO A 44 -4.83 15.27 -13.74
CA PRO A 44 -4.65 16.64 -13.27
C PRO A 44 -4.49 16.68 -11.75
N ARG A 45 -3.61 17.54 -11.25
CA ARG A 45 -3.36 17.69 -9.80
C ARG A 45 -4.63 18.04 -9.02
N SER A 46 -5.52 18.86 -9.59
CA SER A 46 -6.83 19.17 -9.01
C SER A 46 -7.71 17.93 -8.86
N ASN A 47 -7.64 16.99 -9.80
CA ASN A 47 -8.38 15.73 -9.73
C ASN A 47 -7.82 14.85 -8.61
N LEU A 48 -6.49 14.78 -8.43
CA LEU A 48 -5.89 14.02 -7.33
C LEU A 48 -6.33 14.56 -5.95
N HIS A 49 -6.33 15.89 -5.76
CA HIS A 49 -6.80 16.52 -4.52
C HIS A 49 -8.29 16.27 -4.21
N TYR A 50 -9.11 15.94 -5.21
CA TYR A 50 -10.49 15.53 -5.01
C TYR A 50 -10.62 14.13 -4.38
N TYR A 51 -9.64 13.23 -4.58
CA TYR A 51 -9.62 11.90 -3.95
C TYR A 51 -8.86 11.90 -2.63
N PHE A 52 -7.73 12.61 -2.57
CA PHE A 52 -6.84 12.64 -1.41
C PHE A 52 -6.43 14.07 -1.09
N SER A 53 -6.85 14.55 0.07
CA SER A 53 -6.62 15.94 0.48
C SER A 53 -5.14 16.22 0.74
N THR A 54 -4.44 15.28 1.40
CA THR A 54 -3.03 15.44 1.79
C THR A 54 -2.15 14.29 1.33
N LYS A 55 -0.82 14.50 1.34
CA LYS A 55 0.18 13.47 1.04
C LYS A 55 0.15 12.36 2.11
N ASP A 56 -0.05 12.74 3.36
CA ASP A 56 -0.15 11.85 4.51
C ASP A 56 -1.35 10.91 4.41
N ASP A 57 -2.53 11.43 4.03
CA ASP A 57 -3.72 10.60 3.80
C ASP A 57 -3.47 9.56 2.72
N LEU A 58 -2.89 9.99 1.60
CA LEU A 58 -2.58 9.10 0.48
C LEU A 58 -1.52 8.05 0.86
N TYR A 59 -0.48 8.44 1.58
CA TYR A 59 0.54 7.50 2.06
C TYR A 59 -0.05 6.46 3.01
N ARG A 60 -0.89 6.90 3.96
CA ARG A 60 -1.60 6.00 4.88
C ARG A 60 -2.43 4.97 4.12
N GLU A 61 -3.20 5.39 3.13
CA GLU A 61 -4.03 4.49 2.32
C GLU A 61 -3.20 3.49 1.50
N VAL A 62 -2.04 3.91 0.97
CA VAL A 62 -1.09 3.00 0.32
C VAL A 62 -0.59 1.94 1.31
N VAL A 63 -0.13 2.34 2.49
CA VAL A 63 0.42 1.42 3.49
C VAL A 63 -0.65 0.47 4.03
N LEU A 64 -1.86 0.97 4.33
CA LEU A 64 -2.97 0.14 4.77
C LEU A 64 -3.39 -0.88 3.70
N GLY A 65 -3.42 -0.48 2.43
CA GLY A 65 -3.69 -1.39 1.32
C GLY A 65 -2.64 -2.51 1.18
N LEU A 66 -1.36 -2.21 1.44
CA LEU A 66 -0.29 -3.20 1.48
C LEU A 66 -0.42 -4.15 2.67
N LEU A 67 -0.77 -3.62 3.85
CA LEU A 67 -1.01 -4.42 5.05
C LEU A 67 -2.15 -5.40 4.84
N GLU A 68 -3.26 -4.96 4.25
CA GLU A 68 -4.42 -5.81 4.00
C GLU A 68 -4.10 -6.97 3.04
N LEU A 69 -3.32 -6.68 1.99
CA LEU A 69 -2.81 -7.71 1.08
C LEU A 69 -1.96 -8.75 1.82
N TRP A 70 -1.09 -8.33 2.75
CA TRP A 70 -0.23 -9.25 3.50
C TRP A 70 -0.92 -9.96 4.65
N LYS A 71 -1.99 -9.40 5.21
CA LYS A 71 -2.84 -10.14 6.16
C LYS A 71 -3.39 -11.41 5.52
N GLN A 72 -3.69 -11.38 4.22
CA GLN A 72 -4.14 -12.57 3.50
C GLN A 72 -3.07 -13.66 3.44
N ASP A 73 -1.78 -13.30 3.41
CA ASP A 73 -0.68 -14.28 3.50
C ASP A 73 -0.63 -14.97 4.86
N ALA A 74 -1.06 -14.28 5.92
CA ALA A 74 -1.08 -14.81 7.28
C ALA A 74 -2.25 -15.77 7.54
N ILE A 75 -3.18 -15.94 6.60
CA ILE A 75 -4.28 -16.91 6.74
C ILE A 75 -3.75 -18.34 6.95
N CYS A 76 -2.54 -18.65 6.45
CA CYS A 76 -1.92 -19.95 6.67
C CYS A 76 -1.71 -20.31 8.16
N PHE A 77 -1.63 -19.32 9.07
CA PHE A 77 -1.56 -19.56 10.51
C PHE A 77 -2.87 -20.09 11.11
N GLU A 78 -4.01 -19.86 10.45
CA GLU A 78 -5.32 -20.38 10.85
C GLU A 78 -5.65 -21.70 10.13
N GLN A 79 -5.02 -21.96 8.98
CA GLN A 79 -5.34 -23.10 8.12
C GLN A 79 -4.52 -24.36 8.38
N PHE A 80 -3.35 -24.23 9.01
CA PHE A 80 -2.43 -25.35 9.21
C PHE A 80 -1.90 -25.38 10.64
N ASP A 81 -1.85 -26.57 11.24
CA ASP A 81 -1.29 -26.76 12.57
C ASP A 81 0.22 -27.05 12.54
N ASP A 82 0.74 -27.65 11.46
CA ASP A 82 2.18 -27.97 11.35
C ASP A 82 2.99 -26.67 11.15
N PRO A 83 3.85 -26.28 12.12
CA PRO A 83 4.64 -25.05 12.03
C PRO A 83 5.53 -25.00 10.79
N ARG A 84 6.01 -26.15 10.30
CA ARG A 84 6.81 -26.22 9.08
C ARG A 84 5.99 -25.79 7.87
N VAL A 85 4.74 -26.24 7.77
CA VAL A 85 3.83 -25.90 6.66
C VAL A 85 3.43 -24.44 6.74
N VAL A 86 3.07 -23.96 7.94
CA VAL A 86 2.72 -22.54 8.19
C VAL A 86 3.86 -21.62 7.76
N LEU A 87 5.06 -21.81 8.33
CA LEU A 87 6.20 -20.94 8.05
C LEU A 87 6.63 -21.01 6.59
N THR A 88 6.64 -22.21 5.98
CA THR A 88 7.01 -22.34 4.56
C THR A 88 6.00 -21.64 3.65
N SER A 89 4.70 -21.75 3.94
CA SER A 89 3.65 -21.11 3.16
C SER A 89 3.70 -19.59 3.30
N TYR A 90 3.84 -19.09 4.53
CA TYR A 90 3.99 -17.67 4.80
C TYR A 90 5.22 -17.07 4.11
N ILE A 91 6.38 -17.70 4.24
CA ILE A 91 7.61 -17.24 3.59
C ILE A 91 7.44 -17.22 2.07
N ARG A 92 6.89 -18.28 1.46
CA ARG A 92 6.66 -18.33 0.01
C ARG A 92 5.73 -17.21 -0.46
N ALA A 93 4.63 -16.99 0.25
CA ALA A 93 3.69 -15.92 -0.07
C ALA A 93 4.36 -14.54 0.03
N LYS A 94 5.10 -14.29 1.11
CA LYS A 94 5.84 -13.03 1.31
C LYS A 94 6.92 -12.80 0.25
N MET A 95 7.65 -13.86 -0.13
CA MET A 95 8.66 -13.80 -1.19
C MET A 95 8.03 -13.55 -2.55
N ASN A 96 6.87 -14.16 -2.84
CA ASN A 96 6.12 -13.90 -4.07
C ASN A 96 5.69 -12.43 -4.14
N HIS A 97 5.13 -11.89 -3.05
CA HIS A 97 4.75 -10.47 -2.98
C HIS A 97 5.93 -9.52 -3.21
N SER A 98 7.09 -9.83 -2.63
CA SER A 98 8.30 -9.03 -2.86
C SER A 98 8.76 -9.07 -4.32
N ARG A 99 8.51 -10.17 -5.05
CA ARG A 99 8.86 -10.31 -6.47
C ARG A 99 7.85 -9.64 -7.41
N THR A 100 6.56 -9.80 -7.15
CA THR A 100 5.49 -9.32 -8.06
C THR A 100 5.10 -7.88 -7.81
N ARG A 101 5.33 -7.36 -6.60
CA ARG A 101 5.01 -5.98 -6.20
C ARG A 101 6.17 -5.34 -5.41
N PRO A 102 7.32 -5.12 -6.06
CA PRO A 102 8.56 -4.70 -5.39
C PRO A 102 8.43 -3.34 -4.69
N TYR A 103 7.62 -2.42 -5.22
CA TYR A 103 7.40 -1.10 -4.62
C TYR A 103 6.74 -1.19 -3.24
N GLY A 104 5.65 -1.95 -3.11
CA GLY A 104 5.00 -2.19 -1.83
C GLY A 104 5.93 -2.76 -0.76
N SER A 105 6.75 -3.75 -1.12
CA SER A 105 7.76 -4.32 -0.22
C SER A 105 8.78 -3.26 0.25
N LYS A 106 9.25 -2.42 -0.68
CA LYS A 106 10.19 -1.33 -0.38
C LYS A 106 9.60 -0.26 0.53
N ILE A 107 8.34 0.15 0.30
CA ILE A 107 7.64 1.14 1.14
C ILE A 107 7.52 0.63 2.57
N TRP A 108 7.06 -0.61 2.75
CA TRP A 108 6.90 -1.18 4.08
C TRP A 108 8.21 -1.36 4.81
N ALA A 109 9.24 -1.87 4.12
CA ALA A 109 10.56 -1.98 4.71
C ALA A 109 11.04 -0.60 5.19
N ASN A 110 10.89 0.44 4.37
CA ASN A 110 11.25 1.81 4.77
C ASN A 110 10.43 2.30 5.97
N GLU A 111 9.12 2.09 5.98
CA GLU A 111 8.24 2.50 7.09
C GLU A 111 8.66 1.82 8.40
N ILE A 112 8.84 0.50 8.39
CA ILE A 112 9.25 -0.27 9.56
C ILE A 112 10.67 0.11 10.03
N MET A 113 11.62 0.29 9.12
CA MET A 113 13.00 0.69 9.47
C MET A 113 13.07 2.05 10.17
N HIS A 114 12.10 2.94 9.95
CA HIS A 114 12.03 4.25 10.61
C HIS A 114 11.14 4.23 11.87
N GLY A 115 10.75 3.05 12.36
CA GLY A 115 9.92 2.90 13.55
C GLY A 115 8.41 3.07 13.29
N ALA A 116 7.98 2.90 12.04
CA ALA A 116 6.59 3.00 11.61
C ALA A 116 5.88 4.31 12.05
N PRO A 117 6.48 5.48 11.77
CA PRO A 117 6.00 6.78 12.25
C PRO A 117 4.61 7.16 11.71
N LEU A 118 4.23 6.66 10.53
CA LEU A 118 2.97 6.98 9.85
C LEU A 118 1.86 5.96 10.16
N LEU A 119 2.23 4.76 10.63
CA LEU A 119 1.28 3.80 11.21
C LEU A 119 0.89 4.14 12.65
N GLY A 120 1.70 4.93 13.37
CA GLY A 120 1.41 5.31 14.76
C GLY A 120 1.30 4.08 15.69
N PRO A 121 0.64 4.19 16.87
CA PRO A 121 0.52 3.08 17.83
C PRO A 121 -0.36 1.90 17.35
N LEU A 122 -0.86 1.90 16.11
CA LEU A 122 -1.71 0.85 15.57
C LEU A 122 -1.05 -0.55 15.52
N TRP A 123 0.28 -0.63 15.60
CA TRP A 123 1.01 -1.90 15.57
C TRP A 123 1.59 -2.32 16.94
N MET A 124 1.47 -1.48 17.98
CA MET A 124 2.01 -1.76 19.33
C MET A 124 0.98 -2.32 20.33
N ASN A 125 -0.30 -2.40 19.95
CA ASN A 125 -1.41 -2.83 20.84
C ASN A 125 -2.07 -4.16 20.41
N THR A 126 -1.28 -5.13 19.98
CA THR A 126 -1.66 -6.55 19.86
C THR A 126 -0.58 -7.39 20.51
#